data_AF-A0A933UUL6-F1
#
_entry.id   AF-A0A933UUL6-F1
#
_cell.length_a   1.000
_cell.length_b   1.000
_cell.length_c   1.000
_cell.angle_alpha   90.00
_cell.angle_beta   90.00
_cell.angle_gamma   90.00
#
_symmetry.space_group_name_H-M   'P 1'
#
loop_
_entity.id
_entity.type
_entity.pdbx_description
1 polymer ?
#
loop_
_entity_poly.entity_id
_entity_poly.type
_entity_poly.pdbx_seq_one_letter_code
_entity_poly.pdbx_strand_id
1 'polypeptide(L)'
;EAREYGILKLDKGGRISGFKEKPRSAPDLTWLEYIHTGSSAPSFLASMGVYLFDADILIKVLKTNDIDFGREVIPNSIGKFRSLGYVFDDYWKDLGGIRSFYDANMELAQHKPYLGFFYRGCIFTRPRFLPSAIIRRSTIKDSVITEGCVIKDAVIKDSIIGLRNIIGRGCRITRTVVIGADYYDTAADKAPIKIGIGDNTIIDKAIVDKNARIGRNVIIRNTKKLKTFDGDNYFIRDGIVIIPKNSIIKDGTKI
;
A
#
# COMPACT_ATOMS: atom_id res chain seq x y z
N GLU A 1 6.35 -14.16 -7.36
CA GLU A 1 4.98 -13.62 -7.47
C GLU A 1 3.94 -14.72 -7.63
N ALA A 2 3.89 -15.51 -8.72
CA ALA A 2 2.84 -16.55 -8.91
C ALA A 2 2.63 -17.51 -7.72
N ARG A 3 3.67 -17.80 -6.93
CA ARG A 3 3.60 -18.68 -5.75
C ARG A 3 2.84 -18.08 -4.56
N GLU A 4 2.59 -16.78 -4.57
CA GLU A 4 1.86 -16.07 -3.52
C GLU A 4 0.35 -16.08 -3.75
N TYR A 5 -0.10 -16.61 -4.89
CA TYR A 5 -1.50 -16.58 -5.32
C TYR A 5 -2.03 -17.97 -5.67
N GLY A 6 -3.35 -18.09 -5.80
CA GLY A 6 -4.00 -19.26 -6.39
C GLY A 6 -3.90 -19.20 -7.91
N ILE A 7 -3.26 -20.20 -8.52
CA ILE A 7 -3.04 -20.25 -9.96
C ILE A 7 -4.10 -21.13 -10.62
N LEU A 8 -4.66 -20.65 -11.72
CA LEU A 8 -5.78 -21.27 -12.43
C LEU A 8 -5.48 -21.53 -13.90
N LYS A 9 -6.22 -22.49 -14.46
CA LYS A 9 -6.21 -22.84 -15.88
C LYS A 9 -7.62 -22.81 -16.42
N LEU A 10 -7.76 -22.19 -17.60
CA LEU A 10 -9.02 -22.14 -18.33
C LEU A 10 -9.00 -23.14 -19.48
N ASP A 11 -10.13 -23.79 -19.74
CA ASP A 11 -10.36 -24.52 -20.98
C ASP A 11 -10.70 -23.56 -22.14
N LYS A 12 -10.89 -24.10 -23.35
CA LYS A 12 -11.25 -23.31 -24.53
C LYS A 12 -12.59 -22.57 -24.41
N GLY A 13 -13.48 -23.01 -23.51
CA GLY A 13 -14.76 -22.37 -23.23
C GLY A 13 -14.71 -21.39 -22.06
N GLY A 14 -13.53 -21.09 -21.52
CA GLY A 14 -13.33 -20.18 -20.39
C GLY A 14 -13.71 -20.79 -19.03
N ARG A 15 -13.95 -22.11 -18.95
CA ARG A 15 -14.22 -22.77 -17.66
C ARG A 15 -12.92 -23.06 -16.94
N ILE A 16 -12.97 -22.98 -15.61
CA ILE A 16 -11.83 -23.33 -14.77
C ILE A 16 -11.65 -24.85 -14.83
N SER A 17 -10.56 -25.28 -15.46
CA SER A 17 -10.20 -26.69 -15.64
C SER A 17 -9.08 -27.13 -14.69
N GLY A 18 -8.42 -26.18 -14.03
CA GLY A 18 -7.37 -26.44 -13.05
C GLY A 18 -7.24 -25.29 -12.06
N PHE A 19 -6.93 -25.63 -10.81
CA PHE A 19 -6.64 -24.65 -9.77
C PHE A 19 -5.63 -25.21 -8.79
N LYS A 20 -4.67 -24.38 -8.37
CA LYS A 20 -3.70 -24.70 -7.33
C LYS A 20 -3.42 -23.49 -6.47
N GLU A 21 -3.77 -23.58 -5.20
CA GLU A 21 -3.45 -22.52 -4.24
C GLU A 21 -1.95 -22.50 -3.90
N LYS A 22 -1.31 -21.34 -4.06
CA LYS A 22 0.07 -21.03 -3.61
C LYS A 22 1.07 -22.18 -3.88
N PRO A 23 1.25 -22.56 -5.17
CA PRO A 23 2.11 -23.67 -5.56
C PRO A 23 3.57 -23.44 -5.12
N ARG A 24 4.20 -24.46 -4.54
CA ARG A 24 5.53 -24.33 -3.93
C ARG A 24 6.67 -24.68 -4.89
N SER A 25 6.46 -25.57 -5.87
CA SER A 25 7.49 -26.01 -6.81
C SER A 25 7.19 -25.62 -8.26
N ALA A 26 8.22 -25.56 -9.12
CA ALA A 26 8.05 -25.22 -10.54
C ALA A 26 7.29 -26.29 -11.37
N PRO A 27 7.47 -27.62 -11.14
CA PRO A 27 6.64 -28.64 -11.77
C PRO A 27 5.14 -28.50 -11.48
N ASP A 28 4.79 -27.90 -10.33
CA ASP A 28 3.38 -27.67 -9.96
C ASP A 28 2.69 -26.60 -10.82
N LEU A 29 3.46 -25.84 -11.61
CA LEU A 29 2.99 -24.67 -12.37
C LEU A 29 2.92 -24.91 -13.87
N THR A 30 3.76 -25.77 -14.45
CA THR A 30 3.91 -25.92 -15.91
C THR A 30 2.59 -26.27 -16.60
N TRP A 31 1.79 -27.13 -15.99
CA TRP A 31 0.49 -27.52 -16.53
C TRP A 31 -0.58 -26.40 -16.43
N LEU A 32 -0.34 -25.35 -15.65
CA LEU A 32 -1.19 -24.16 -15.46
C LEU A 32 -0.73 -22.95 -16.29
N GLU A 33 0.32 -23.10 -17.11
CA GLU A 33 0.84 -22.00 -17.92
C GLU A 33 -0.23 -21.47 -18.88
N TYR A 34 -0.29 -20.14 -18.97
CA TYR A 34 -1.19 -19.41 -19.84
C TYR A 34 -0.38 -18.71 -20.93
N ILE A 35 -0.73 -18.99 -22.18
CA ILE A 35 -0.08 -18.36 -23.34
C ILE A 35 -0.72 -16.99 -23.54
N HIS A 36 -0.06 -15.95 -23.04
CA HIS A 36 -0.44 -14.57 -23.33
C HIS A 36 0.27 -14.11 -24.62
N THR A 37 -0.50 -13.64 -25.60
CA THR A 37 0.03 -13.16 -26.88
C THR A 37 0.97 -11.97 -26.64
N GLY A 38 2.26 -12.14 -26.92
CA GLY A 38 3.27 -11.07 -26.82
C GLY A 38 4.24 -11.17 -25.65
N SER A 39 4.13 -12.17 -24.78
CA SER A 39 5.14 -12.45 -23.74
C SER A 39 6.06 -13.60 -24.15
N SER A 40 7.36 -13.42 -24.02
CA SER A 40 8.37 -14.49 -24.14
C SER A 40 8.62 -15.22 -22.81
N ALA A 41 8.02 -14.74 -21.71
CA ALA A 41 8.15 -15.32 -20.39
C ALA A 41 6.90 -16.13 -20.01
N PRO A 42 7.06 -17.25 -19.26
CA PRO A 42 5.94 -18.03 -18.75
C PRO A 42 4.97 -17.15 -17.97
N SER A 43 3.71 -17.15 -18.39
CA SER A 43 2.65 -16.36 -17.79
C SER A 43 1.63 -17.28 -17.13
N PHE A 44 1.01 -16.81 -16.05
CA PHE A 44 0.06 -17.61 -15.27
C PHE A 44 -1.18 -16.77 -14.99
N LEU A 45 -2.35 -17.41 -14.97
CA LEU A 45 -3.55 -16.76 -14.47
C LEU A 45 -3.59 -16.91 -12.95
N ALA A 46 -3.59 -15.79 -12.25
CA ALA A 46 -3.71 -15.74 -10.80
C ALA A 46 -5.12 -15.32 -10.38
N SER A 47 -5.67 -15.98 -9.37
CA SER A 47 -6.91 -15.57 -8.71
C SER A 47 -6.67 -14.27 -7.96
N MET A 48 -7.43 -13.23 -8.33
CA MET A 48 -7.40 -11.91 -7.68
C MET A 48 -8.21 -11.86 -6.38
N GLY A 49 -8.91 -12.94 -6.01
CA GLY A 49 -9.77 -12.98 -4.82
C GLY A 49 -11.12 -12.28 -5.01
N VAL A 50 -11.57 -12.06 -6.25
CA VAL A 50 -12.87 -11.47 -6.58
C VAL A 50 -13.72 -12.54 -7.25
N TYR A 51 -14.91 -12.78 -6.70
CA TYR A 51 -15.79 -13.87 -7.15
C TYR A 51 -17.21 -13.36 -7.35
N LEU A 52 -17.89 -13.92 -8.34
CA LEU A 52 -19.31 -13.72 -8.60
C LEU A 52 -20.02 -15.08 -8.48
N PHE A 53 -21.05 -15.13 -7.65
CA PHE A 53 -21.84 -16.34 -7.42
C PHE A 53 -23.32 -16.09 -7.65
N ASP A 54 -24.00 -17.09 -8.19
CA ASP A 54 -25.44 -17.23 -7.97
C ASP A 54 -25.68 -17.44 -6.46
N ALA A 55 -26.63 -16.71 -5.89
CA ALA A 55 -26.87 -16.70 -4.44
C ALA A 55 -27.13 -18.10 -3.87
N ASP A 56 -27.94 -18.92 -4.57
CA ASP A 56 -28.25 -20.29 -4.15
C ASP A 56 -27.02 -21.21 -4.16
N ILE A 57 -26.08 -20.98 -5.09
CA ILE A 57 -24.82 -21.73 -5.14
C ILE A 57 -23.94 -21.33 -3.96
N LEU A 58 -23.83 -20.02 -3.67
CA LEU A 58 -23.06 -19.52 -2.54
C LEU A 58 -23.53 -20.16 -1.22
N ILE A 59 -24.85 -20.20 -0.99
CA ILE A 59 -25.43 -20.84 0.20
C ILE A 59 -25.07 -22.34 0.26
N LYS A 60 -25.08 -23.05 -0.88
CA LYS A 60 -24.75 -24.48 -0.92
C LYS A 60 -23.27 -24.73 -0.61
N VAL A 61 -22.36 -23.94 -1.17
CA VAL A 61 -20.91 -24.15 -0.96
C VAL A 61 -20.46 -23.76 0.44
N LEU A 62 -21.21 -22.88 1.12
CA LEU A 62 -20.95 -22.48 2.51
C LEU A 62 -21.54 -23.42 3.57
N LYS A 63 -22.29 -24.47 3.18
CA LYS A 63 -22.83 -25.47 4.11
C LYS A 63 -21.83 -26.58 4.48
N THR A 64 -20.58 -26.43 4.07
CA THR A 64 -19.47 -27.33 4.44
C THR A 64 -18.76 -26.82 5.70
N ASN A 65 -17.79 -27.59 6.21
CA ASN A 65 -16.91 -27.13 7.30
C ASN A 65 -15.66 -26.41 6.76
N ASP A 66 -15.67 -25.97 5.50
CA ASP A 66 -14.55 -25.26 4.88
C ASP A 66 -14.41 -23.88 5.55
N ILE A 67 -13.16 -23.50 5.87
CA ILE A 67 -12.81 -22.28 6.58
C ILE A 67 -12.26 -21.22 5.61
N ASP A 68 -11.48 -21.63 4.61
CA ASP A 68 -10.80 -20.70 3.69
C ASP A 68 -11.39 -20.73 2.29
N PHE A 69 -11.75 -19.54 1.80
CA PHE A 69 -12.42 -19.40 0.52
C PHE A 69 -11.55 -19.82 -0.67
N GLY A 70 -10.28 -19.41 -0.70
CA GLY A 70 -9.37 -19.66 -1.81
C GLY A 70 -8.75 -21.07 -1.77
N ARG A 71 -8.54 -21.61 -0.56
CA ARG A 71 -7.91 -22.93 -0.34
C ARG A 71 -8.89 -24.09 -0.38
N GLU A 72 -10.13 -23.86 0.02
CA GLU A 72 -11.09 -24.94 0.25
C GLU A 72 -12.34 -24.72 -0.59
N VAL A 73 -13.09 -23.64 -0.34
CA VAL A 73 -14.40 -23.41 -0.98
C VAL A 73 -14.29 -23.39 -2.51
N ILE A 74 -13.37 -22.60 -3.08
CA ILE A 74 -13.20 -22.48 -4.53
C ILE A 74 -12.72 -23.80 -5.14
N PRO A 75 -11.62 -24.42 -4.68
CA PRO A 75 -11.18 -25.73 -5.19
C PRO A 75 -12.25 -26.80 -5.10
N ASN A 76 -12.99 -26.87 -3.99
CA ASN A 76 -14.03 -27.87 -3.76
C ASN A 76 -15.27 -27.66 -4.63
N SER A 77 -15.47 -26.46 -5.17
CA SER A 77 -16.59 -26.09 -6.04
C SER A 77 -16.31 -26.39 -7.52
N ILE A 78 -15.04 -26.36 -7.92
CA ILE A 78 -14.63 -26.64 -9.31
C ILE A 78 -14.99 -28.09 -9.65
N GLY A 79 -15.68 -28.29 -10.79
CA GLY A 79 -16.16 -29.59 -11.24
C GLY A 79 -17.51 -30.02 -10.64
N LYS A 80 -17.92 -29.47 -9.48
CA LYS A 80 -19.27 -29.67 -8.92
C LYS A 80 -20.27 -28.67 -9.46
N PHE A 81 -19.83 -27.44 -9.67
CA PHE A 81 -20.64 -26.34 -10.21
C PHE A 81 -19.98 -25.76 -11.45
N ARG A 82 -20.75 -24.98 -12.22
CA ARG A 82 -20.21 -24.25 -13.38
C ARG A 82 -19.31 -23.13 -12.88
N SER A 83 -18.00 -23.28 -13.06
CA SER A 83 -16.98 -22.28 -12.71
C SER A 83 -16.33 -21.69 -13.95
N LEU A 84 -16.37 -20.37 -14.11
CA LEU A 84 -15.80 -19.63 -15.24
C LEU A 84 -14.69 -18.71 -14.76
N GLY A 85 -13.66 -18.51 -15.59
CA GLY A 85 -12.65 -17.48 -15.37
C GLY A 85 -12.98 -16.22 -16.17
N TYR A 86 -12.87 -15.07 -15.51
CA TYR A 86 -12.83 -13.78 -16.18
C TYR A 86 -11.38 -13.27 -16.15
N VAL A 87 -10.78 -13.05 -17.32
CA VAL A 87 -9.41 -12.57 -17.42
C VAL A 87 -9.43 -11.05 -17.32
N PHE A 88 -8.69 -10.53 -16.34
CA PHE A 88 -8.47 -9.10 -16.15
C PHE A 88 -7.01 -8.79 -16.46
N ASP A 89 -6.78 -7.79 -17.31
CA ASP A 89 -5.49 -7.44 -17.89
C ASP A 89 -5.11 -5.95 -17.68
N ASP A 90 -5.73 -5.30 -16.69
CA ASP A 90 -5.47 -3.89 -16.34
C ASP A 90 -4.78 -3.80 -14.95
N TYR A 91 -4.61 -2.58 -14.42
CA TYR A 91 -3.91 -2.33 -13.18
C TYR A 91 -4.50 -3.10 -11.99
N TRP A 92 -3.68 -3.97 -11.42
CA TRP A 92 -3.97 -4.68 -10.17
C TRP A 92 -2.70 -4.77 -9.34
N LYS A 93 -2.83 -4.59 -8.02
CA LYS A 93 -1.71 -4.66 -7.10
C LYS A 93 -2.17 -5.19 -5.74
N ASP A 94 -1.52 -6.25 -5.26
CA ASP A 94 -1.70 -6.72 -3.89
C ASP A 94 -0.93 -5.83 -2.91
N LEU A 95 -1.65 -5.15 -2.03
CA LEU A 95 -1.08 -4.25 -1.01
C LEU A 95 -0.90 -4.93 0.36
N GLY A 96 -0.90 -6.26 0.41
CA GLY A 96 -0.71 -7.03 1.65
C GLY A 96 0.69 -6.91 2.27
N GLY A 97 1.70 -6.51 1.50
CA GLY A 97 3.08 -6.32 1.97
C GLY A 97 3.45 -4.85 2.19
N ILE A 98 4.40 -4.58 3.09
CA ILE A 98 4.90 -3.21 3.33
C ILE A 98 5.51 -2.63 2.06
N ARG A 99 6.34 -3.41 1.35
CA ARG A 99 6.96 -2.94 0.11
C ARG A 99 5.92 -2.60 -0.95
N SER A 100 4.94 -3.48 -1.18
CA SER A 100 3.92 -3.26 -2.21
C SER A 100 3.03 -2.07 -1.87
N PHE A 101 2.65 -1.91 -0.60
CA PHE A 101 1.96 -0.72 -0.10
C PHE A 101 2.75 0.56 -0.37
N TYR A 102 4.04 0.59 0.01
CA TYR A 102 4.91 1.74 -0.20
C TYR A 102 5.06 2.07 -1.68
N ASP A 103 5.41 1.08 -2.51
CA ASP A 103 5.65 1.29 -3.94
C ASP A 103 4.38 1.77 -4.65
N ALA A 104 3.21 1.20 -4.34
CA ALA A 104 1.92 1.63 -4.92
C ALA A 104 1.53 3.07 -4.52
N ASN A 105 1.81 3.49 -3.28
CA ASN A 105 1.59 4.89 -2.89
C ASN A 105 2.58 5.82 -3.60
N MET A 106 3.83 5.42 -3.73
CA MET A 106 4.86 6.22 -4.41
C MET A 106 4.59 6.37 -5.91
N GLU A 107 3.96 5.39 -6.54
CA GLU A 107 3.50 5.46 -7.94
C GLU A 107 2.56 6.64 -8.19
N LEU A 108 1.76 7.04 -7.20
CA LEU A 108 0.82 8.16 -7.32
C LEU A 108 1.51 9.52 -7.55
N ALA A 109 2.77 9.65 -7.15
CA ALA A 109 3.56 10.87 -7.36
C ALA A 109 4.31 10.88 -8.70
N GLN A 110 4.27 9.79 -9.47
CA GLN A 110 4.96 9.71 -10.76
C GLN A 110 4.25 10.56 -11.82
N HIS A 111 4.99 10.95 -12.85
CA HIS A 111 4.48 11.81 -13.93
C HIS A 111 3.26 11.22 -14.67
N LYS A 112 3.22 9.90 -14.82
CA LYS A 112 2.11 9.15 -15.42
C LYS A 112 1.79 7.95 -14.52
N PRO A 113 0.99 8.14 -13.45
CA PRO A 113 0.63 7.03 -12.59
C PRO A 113 -0.28 6.07 -13.38
N TYR A 114 -0.06 4.76 -13.24
CA TYR A 114 -0.96 3.76 -13.81
C TYR A 114 -2.38 3.89 -13.25
N LEU A 115 -2.48 4.20 -11.96
CA LEU A 115 -3.74 4.50 -11.28
C LEU A 115 -3.89 6.01 -11.05
N GLY A 116 -4.88 6.63 -11.69
CA GLY A 116 -5.24 8.03 -11.46
C GLY A 116 -6.58 8.16 -10.75
N PHE A 117 -6.61 8.84 -9.59
CA PHE A 117 -7.87 9.15 -8.89
C PHE A 117 -8.71 10.24 -9.58
N PHE A 118 -8.14 10.92 -10.57
CA PHE A 118 -8.77 12.04 -11.28
C PHE A 118 -9.73 11.59 -12.39
N TYR A 119 -9.68 10.32 -12.80
CA TYR A 119 -10.47 9.83 -13.92
C TYR A 119 -11.66 9.02 -13.39
N ARG A 120 -12.88 9.45 -13.75
CA ARG A 120 -14.17 8.72 -13.60
C ARG A 120 -14.87 8.73 -12.24
N GLY A 121 -14.34 9.38 -11.20
CA GLY A 121 -15.10 9.58 -9.95
C GLY A 121 -15.55 8.29 -9.25
N CYS A 122 -14.86 7.17 -9.46
CA CYS A 122 -15.25 5.87 -8.90
C CYS A 122 -14.72 5.64 -7.48
N ILE A 123 -13.78 6.47 -7.01
CA ILE A 123 -13.14 6.31 -5.70
C ILE A 123 -13.55 7.48 -4.81
N PHE A 124 -14.47 7.19 -3.90
CA PHE A 124 -14.99 8.17 -2.94
C PHE A 124 -14.25 8.06 -1.60
N THR A 125 -14.18 9.17 -0.88
CA THR A 125 -13.72 9.22 0.52
C THR A 125 -14.63 10.15 1.32
N ARG A 126 -14.53 10.10 2.65
CA ARG A 126 -15.28 11.00 3.53
C ARG A 126 -14.97 12.47 3.18
N PRO A 127 -15.98 13.33 2.94
CA PRO A 127 -15.77 14.77 2.83
C PRO A 127 -15.35 15.33 4.19
N ARG A 128 -14.17 15.95 4.26
CA ARG A 128 -13.58 16.47 5.51
C ARG A 128 -13.61 18.00 5.61
N PHE A 129 -13.89 18.69 4.50
CA PHE A 129 -13.93 20.15 4.42
C PHE A 129 -12.67 20.82 4.99
N LEU A 130 -11.50 20.23 4.73
CA LEU A 130 -10.23 20.80 5.16
C LEU A 130 -9.82 21.94 4.21
N PRO A 131 -9.09 22.95 4.72
CA PRO A 131 -8.57 24.00 3.85
C PRO A 131 -7.54 23.43 2.88
N SER A 132 -7.26 24.16 1.81
CA SER A 132 -6.11 23.86 0.94
C SER A 132 -4.80 23.86 1.72
N ALA A 133 -3.79 23.16 1.22
CA ALA A 133 -2.46 23.14 1.82
C ALA A 133 -1.82 24.55 1.81
N ILE A 134 -1.20 24.93 2.92
CA ILE A 134 -0.45 26.18 3.06
C ILE A 134 1.04 25.86 2.92
N ILE A 135 1.66 26.34 1.84
CA ILE A 135 3.08 26.10 1.53
C ILE A 135 3.83 27.44 1.57
N ARG A 136 4.86 27.55 2.41
CA ARG A 136 5.66 28.76 2.57
C ARG A 136 7.13 28.48 2.28
N ARG A 137 7.70 29.18 1.29
CA ARG A 137 9.15 29.16 0.94
C ARG A 137 9.72 27.72 0.89
N SER A 138 8.96 26.80 0.30
CA SER A 138 9.30 25.38 0.25
C SER A 138 9.43 24.91 -1.18
N THR A 139 10.27 23.91 -1.40
CA THR A 139 10.48 23.28 -2.72
C THR A 139 9.79 21.92 -2.73
N ILE A 140 8.85 21.74 -3.65
CA ILE A 140 8.13 20.48 -3.85
C ILE A 140 8.48 19.95 -5.22
N LYS A 141 8.94 18.69 -5.31
CA LYS A 141 9.33 18.05 -6.56
C LYS A 141 8.79 16.62 -6.61
N ASP A 142 8.11 16.26 -7.70
CA ASP A 142 7.62 14.90 -7.95
C ASP A 142 6.87 14.34 -6.71
N SER A 143 5.93 15.11 -6.15
CA SER A 143 5.31 14.82 -4.86
C SER A 143 3.83 15.22 -4.83
N VAL A 144 3.04 14.54 -4.01
CA VAL A 144 1.62 14.85 -3.78
C VAL A 144 1.46 15.47 -2.40
N ILE A 145 0.81 16.63 -2.34
CA ILE A 145 0.44 17.31 -1.08
C ILE A 145 -1.08 17.37 -1.01
N THR A 146 -1.64 16.90 0.10
CA THR A 146 -3.10 16.83 0.30
C THR A 146 -3.61 17.96 1.20
N GLU A 147 -4.94 18.04 1.35
CA GLU A 147 -5.64 19.07 2.11
C GLU A 147 -5.19 19.18 3.58
N GLY A 148 -5.29 20.39 4.14
CA GLY A 148 -4.99 20.68 5.53
C GLY A 148 -3.51 20.70 5.89
N CYS A 149 -2.59 20.52 4.96
CA CYS A 149 -1.16 20.54 5.27
C CYS A 149 -0.65 21.97 5.53
N VAL A 150 0.33 22.11 6.42
CA VAL A 150 1.09 23.34 6.63
C VAL A 150 2.58 23.04 6.51
N ILE A 151 3.23 23.59 5.49
CA ILE A 151 4.62 23.30 5.14
C ILE A 151 5.41 24.60 5.16
N LYS A 152 6.50 24.64 5.94
CA LYS A 152 7.30 25.85 6.17
C LYS A 152 8.75 25.55 5.84
N ASP A 153 9.37 26.34 4.95
CA ASP A 153 10.81 26.32 4.70
C ASP A 153 11.40 24.90 4.48
N ALA A 154 10.70 24.03 3.73
CA ALA A 154 11.05 22.61 3.60
C ALA A 154 11.32 22.19 2.15
N VAL A 155 12.07 21.09 1.99
CA VAL A 155 12.31 20.45 0.69
C VAL A 155 11.67 19.07 0.72
N ILE A 156 10.70 18.84 -0.17
CA ILE A 156 9.96 17.59 -0.29
C ILE A 156 10.12 17.06 -1.71
N LYS A 157 10.64 15.85 -1.83
CA LYS A 157 10.93 15.22 -3.13
C LYS A 157 10.45 13.78 -3.16
N ASP A 158 9.89 13.33 -4.28
CA ASP A 158 9.51 11.93 -4.48
C ASP A 158 8.69 11.44 -3.28
N SER A 159 7.63 12.15 -2.85
CA SER A 159 6.95 11.87 -1.57
C SER A 159 5.44 12.12 -1.62
N ILE A 160 4.71 11.47 -0.72
CA ILE A 160 3.28 11.68 -0.50
C ILE A 160 3.08 12.28 0.88
N ILE A 161 2.47 13.47 0.95
CA ILE A 161 2.12 14.13 2.21
C ILE A 161 0.59 14.12 2.35
N GLY A 162 0.13 13.17 3.17
CA GLY A 162 -1.25 12.98 3.56
C GLY A 162 -1.79 14.10 4.45
N LEU A 163 -3.10 14.06 4.69
CA LEU A 163 -3.86 15.21 5.17
C LEU A 163 -3.38 15.72 6.54
N ARG A 164 -3.57 17.02 6.79
CA ARG A 164 -3.33 17.67 8.10
C ARG A 164 -1.88 17.65 8.61
N ASN A 165 -0.91 17.30 7.78
CA ASN A 165 0.49 17.30 8.22
C ASN A 165 1.00 18.72 8.47
N ILE A 166 1.68 18.90 9.60
CA ILE A 166 2.47 20.09 9.90
C ILE A 166 3.94 19.74 9.74
N ILE A 167 4.62 20.39 8.79
CA ILE A 167 6.03 20.17 8.49
C ILE A 167 6.81 21.43 8.88
N GLY A 168 7.73 21.24 9.82
CA GLY A 168 8.61 22.26 10.37
C GLY A 168 9.64 22.78 9.38
N ARG A 169 10.33 23.84 9.79
CA ARG A 169 11.35 24.54 8.97
C ARG A 169 12.57 23.68 8.75
N GLY A 170 13.25 23.82 7.62
CA GLY A 170 14.49 23.11 7.32
C GLY A 170 14.33 21.61 7.11
N CYS A 171 13.09 21.10 7.07
CA CYS A 171 12.86 19.67 6.85
C CYS A 171 13.27 19.24 5.44
N ARG A 172 13.82 18.04 5.33
CA ARG A 172 14.14 17.39 4.05
C ARG A 172 13.48 16.01 4.02
N ILE A 173 12.43 15.88 3.22
CA ILE A 173 11.64 14.65 3.14
C ILE A 173 11.79 14.08 1.73
N THR A 174 12.31 12.87 1.63
CA THR A 174 12.56 12.20 0.34
C THR A 174 12.02 10.79 0.35
N ARG A 175 11.39 10.33 -0.76
CA ARG A 175 10.96 8.93 -0.90
C ARG A 175 10.09 8.48 0.28
N THR A 176 9.16 9.31 0.72
CA THR A 176 8.46 9.09 1.99
C THR A 176 6.96 9.21 1.81
N VAL A 177 6.22 8.29 2.43
CA VAL A 177 4.77 8.33 2.53
C VAL A 177 4.43 8.77 3.96
N VAL A 178 3.95 10.00 4.12
CA VAL A 178 3.42 10.50 5.40
C VAL A 178 1.91 10.39 5.34
N ILE A 179 1.32 9.48 6.11
CA ILE A 179 -0.11 9.11 5.98
C ILE A 179 -1.04 10.27 6.37
N GLY A 180 -0.65 11.11 7.34
CA GLY A 180 -1.43 12.28 7.76
C GLY A 180 -1.69 12.35 9.25
N ALA A 181 -2.68 13.16 9.61
CA ALA A 181 -3.20 13.23 10.97
C ALA A 181 -4.73 13.18 10.97
N ASP A 182 -5.28 12.50 11.98
CA ASP A 182 -6.71 12.39 12.20
C ASP A 182 -7.30 13.73 12.69
N TYR A 183 -6.49 14.57 13.34
CA TYR A 183 -6.83 15.88 13.91
C TYR A 183 -5.59 16.79 13.99
N TYR A 184 -5.79 18.08 14.29
CA TYR A 184 -4.70 19.00 14.67
C TYR A 184 -4.56 19.05 16.18
N ASP A 185 -3.34 19.28 16.67
CA ASP A 185 -3.17 19.68 18.07
C ASP A 185 -3.89 21.01 18.34
N THR A 186 -4.52 21.09 19.50
CA THR A 186 -5.21 22.26 20.04
C THR A 186 -4.32 23.01 21.05
N ALA A 187 -4.77 24.17 21.51
CA ALA A 187 -4.11 24.91 22.59
C ALA A 187 -4.09 24.14 23.93
N ALA A 188 -5.03 23.21 24.13
CA ALA A 188 -5.10 22.39 25.34
C ALA A 188 -4.08 21.23 25.33
N ASP A 189 -3.55 20.86 24.16
CA ASP A 189 -2.61 19.75 24.05
C ASP A 189 -1.25 20.10 24.68
N LYS A 190 -0.94 19.48 25.81
CA LYS A 190 0.34 19.66 26.53
C LYS A 190 1.44 18.70 26.08
N ALA A 191 1.22 17.95 25.00
CA ALA A 191 2.24 17.04 24.47
C ALA A 191 3.53 17.80 24.13
N PRO A 192 4.71 17.32 24.56
CA PRO A 192 5.98 18.04 24.39
C PRO A 192 6.39 18.16 22.93
N ILE A 193 6.00 17.19 22.10
CA ILE A 193 6.20 17.20 20.65
C ILE A 193 4.82 17.19 20.01
N LYS A 194 4.59 18.12 19.08
CA LYS A 194 3.33 18.25 18.36
C LYS A 194 3.22 17.20 17.24
N ILE A 195 2.00 16.90 16.79
CA ILE A 195 1.76 16.01 15.65
C ILE A 195 2.40 16.64 14.41
N GLY A 196 3.08 15.81 13.63
CA GLY A 196 3.79 16.21 12.43
C GLY A 196 5.30 16.06 12.58
N ILE A 197 6.02 16.86 11.81
CA ILE A 197 7.47 16.74 11.65
C ILE A 197 8.13 18.02 12.16
N GLY A 198 8.91 17.90 13.23
CA GLY A 198 9.64 19.00 13.84
C GLY A 198 10.79 19.54 12.99
N ASP A 199 11.24 20.74 13.32
CA ASP A 199 12.23 21.48 12.53
C ASP A 199 13.55 20.72 12.28
N ASN A 200 14.19 20.97 11.15
CA ASN A 200 15.47 20.43 10.70
C ASN A 200 15.53 18.90 10.66
N THR A 201 14.38 18.24 10.51
CA THR A 201 14.29 16.79 10.45
C THR A 201 14.48 16.29 9.02
N ILE A 202 15.23 15.20 8.88
CA ILE A 202 15.52 14.54 7.61
C ILE A 202 14.84 13.17 7.62
N ILE A 203 13.99 12.92 6.63
CA ILE A 203 13.31 11.63 6.46
C ILE A 203 13.58 11.12 5.05
N ASP A 204 14.06 9.88 4.95
CA ASP A 204 14.36 9.24 3.68
C ASP A 204 13.93 7.78 3.66
N LYS A 205 13.11 7.42 2.67
CA LYS A 205 12.61 6.05 2.46
C LYS A 205 11.85 5.49 3.68
N ALA A 206 10.75 6.16 4.01
CA ALA A 206 9.94 5.81 5.17
C ALA A 206 8.42 5.85 4.92
N ILE A 207 7.68 5.15 5.78
CA ILE A 207 6.25 5.34 6.01
C ILE A 207 6.11 5.97 7.39
N VAL A 208 5.48 7.14 7.47
CA VAL A 208 5.14 7.80 8.73
C VAL A 208 3.64 7.75 8.89
N ASP A 209 3.18 6.91 9.81
CA ASP A 209 1.76 6.68 10.03
C ASP A 209 1.11 7.81 10.84
N LYS A 210 -0.19 7.71 11.05
CA LYS A 210 -1.03 8.79 11.52
C LYS A 210 -0.62 9.32 12.88
N ASN A 211 -0.75 10.63 13.06
CA ASN A 211 -0.56 11.31 14.34
C ASN A 211 0.84 11.11 14.94
N ALA A 212 1.82 10.68 14.15
CA ALA A 212 3.20 10.58 14.60
C ALA A 212 3.69 11.97 15.05
N ARG A 213 4.45 12.00 16.14
CA ARG A 213 5.04 13.19 16.74
C ARG A 213 6.56 13.09 16.58
N ILE A 214 7.07 13.61 15.46
CA ILE A 214 8.51 13.59 15.18
C ILE A 214 9.13 14.89 15.69
N GLY A 215 10.09 14.77 16.59
CA GLY A 215 10.82 15.89 17.17
C GLY A 215 11.65 16.68 16.16
N ARG A 216 12.40 17.66 16.67
CA ARG A 216 13.35 18.45 15.85
C ARG A 216 14.69 17.74 15.71
N ASN A 217 15.43 18.06 14.65
CA ASN A 217 16.76 17.52 14.35
C ASN A 217 16.79 15.97 14.28
N VAL A 218 15.67 15.34 13.93
CA VAL A 218 15.59 13.87 13.80
C VAL A 218 16.14 13.45 12.44
N ILE A 219 16.80 12.29 12.38
CA ILE A 219 17.21 11.65 11.13
C ILE A 219 16.54 10.28 11.06
N ILE A 220 15.66 10.08 10.09
CA ILE A 220 15.01 8.81 9.79
C ILE A 220 15.56 8.32 8.46
N ARG A 221 16.56 7.44 8.51
CA ARG A 221 17.18 6.86 7.31
C ARG A 221 17.87 5.54 7.64
N ASN A 222 17.45 4.46 6.99
CA ASN A 222 18.07 3.13 7.09
C ASN A 222 19.49 3.07 6.48
N THR A 223 20.46 3.73 7.12
CA THR A 223 21.87 3.83 6.70
C THR A 223 22.58 2.48 6.72
N LYS A 224 22.18 1.60 7.64
CA LYS A 224 22.69 0.23 7.76
C LYS A 224 22.11 -0.73 6.70
N LYS A 225 21.18 -0.28 5.85
CA LYS A 225 20.53 -1.09 4.80
C LYS A 225 19.91 -2.39 5.33
N LEU A 226 19.34 -2.36 6.53
CA LEU A 226 18.68 -3.51 7.14
C LEU A 226 17.43 -3.88 6.33
N LYS A 227 17.15 -5.19 6.17
CA LYS A 227 15.88 -5.64 5.58
C LYS A 227 14.75 -5.59 6.61
N THR A 228 15.01 -6.09 7.81
CA THR A 228 14.05 -6.18 8.91
C THR A 228 14.72 -5.72 10.20
N PHE A 229 14.01 -4.93 11.01
CA PHE A 229 14.44 -4.51 12.34
C PHE A 229 13.23 -4.08 13.18
N ASP A 230 13.26 -4.37 14.48
CA ASP A 230 12.23 -3.97 15.43
C ASP A 230 12.89 -3.05 16.47
N GLY A 231 12.52 -1.78 16.43
CA GLY A 231 12.94 -0.78 17.42
C GLY A 231 11.78 -0.36 18.30
N ASP A 232 12.06 0.47 19.31
CA ASP A 232 11.06 0.83 20.32
C ASP A 232 9.84 1.55 19.73
N ASN A 233 10.06 2.48 18.80
CA ASN A 233 9.03 3.33 18.20
C ASN A 233 9.11 3.37 16.67
N TYR A 234 9.81 2.41 16.08
CA TYR A 234 9.92 2.26 14.64
C TYR A 234 10.23 0.83 14.25
N PHE A 235 9.91 0.48 13.01
CA PHE A 235 10.24 -0.80 12.42
C PHE A 235 10.96 -0.59 11.10
N ILE A 236 11.65 -1.61 10.64
CA ILE A 236 12.13 -1.70 9.26
C ILE A 236 11.55 -2.97 8.66
N ARG A 237 10.92 -2.87 7.48
CA ARG A 237 10.46 -4.00 6.67
C ARG A 237 10.81 -3.71 5.22
N ASP A 238 11.38 -4.68 4.52
CA ASP A 238 11.86 -4.54 3.14
C ASP A 238 12.77 -3.33 2.90
N GLY A 239 13.52 -2.94 3.94
CA GLY A 239 14.40 -1.77 3.94
C GLY A 239 13.70 -0.41 3.98
N ILE A 240 12.40 -0.36 4.28
CA ILE A 240 11.60 0.84 4.49
C ILE A 240 11.44 1.06 5.99
N VAL A 241 11.73 2.27 6.48
CA VAL A 241 11.49 2.63 7.89
C VAL A 241 10.00 2.90 8.09
N ILE A 242 9.40 2.38 9.15
CA ILE A 242 7.99 2.56 9.49
C ILE A 242 7.92 3.21 10.86
N ILE A 243 7.31 4.39 10.93
CA ILE A 243 6.94 5.03 12.20
C ILE A 243 5.45 4.73 12.46
N PRO A 244 5.11 3.93 13.48
CA PRO A 244 3.74 3.56 13.78
C PRO A 244 2.85 4.75 14.17
N LYS A 245 1.54 4.51 14.11
CA LYS A 245 0.52 5.47 14.54
C LYS A 245 0.78 5.94 15.98
N ASN A 246 0.65 7.25 16.20
CA ASN A 246 0.85 7.93 17.49
C ASN A 246 2.27 7.82 18.08
N SER A 247 3.24 7.24 17.37
CA SER A 247 4.60 7.13 17.88
C SER A 247 5.25 8.50 18.10
N ILE A 248 6.06 8.59 19.15
CA ILE A 248 6.82 9.78 19.50
C ILE A 248 8.30 9.51 19.24
N ILE A 249 8.89 10.26 18.32
CA ILE A 249 10.33 10.20 18.05
C ILE A 249 10.94 11.46 18.65
N LYS A 250 11.79 11.28 19.67
CA LYS A 250 12.36 12.39 20.45
C LYS A 250 13.31 13.26 19.61
N ASP A 251 13.47 14.51 20.03
CA ASP A 251 14.43 15.44 19.43
C ASP A 251 15.83 14.81 19.29
N GLY A 252 16.48 15.03 18.14
CA GLY A 252 17.84 14.56 17.87
C GLY A 252 17.98 13.04 17.61
N THR A 253 16.89 12.27 17.62
CA THR A 253 16.95 10.82 17.39
C THR A 253 17.49 10.50 15.99
N LYS A 254 18.34 9.47 15.88
CA LYS A 254 18.86 8.95 14.61
C LYS A 254 18.48 7.47 14.46
N ILE A 255 17.70 7.19 13.42
CA ILE A 255 17.21 5.85 13.02
C ILE A 255 17.90 5.44 11.73
#